data_AF-A6T1X6-F1
#
_entry.id   AF-A6T1X6-F1
#
_cell.length_a   1.000
_cell.length_b   1.000
_cell.length_c   1.000
_cell.angle_alpha   90.00
_cell.angle_beta   90.00
_cell.angle_gamma   90.00
#
_symmetry.space_group_name_H-M   'P 1'
#
loop_
_entity.id
_entity.type
_entity.pdbx_description
1 polymer ?
#
loop_
_entity_poly.entity_id
_entity_poly.type
_entity_poly.pdbx_seq_one_letter_code
_entity_poly.pdbx_strand_id
1 'polypeptide(L)'
;MRLMELFRVMRFGIVGLTAAAVHYWVVIALVELLHIAPLQANVGGFIVAFWVSYFGHRHWTFSDAVASHAKGTQQSFLRFLAVAVLGFCMNELLFYLLLRYAGLPYYVALAIVVFTVAVMTYILSRLWAFRHAAHS
;
A
#
# COMPACT_ATOMS: atom_id res chain seq x y z
N MET A 1 20.69 8.07 17.38
CA MET A 1 19.34 7.47 17.40
C MET A 1 18.34 8.09 16.40
N ARG A 2 18.17 9.43 16.27
CA ARG A 2 17.16 10.02 15.35
C ARG A 2 17.39 9.83 13.84
N LEU A 3 18.64 9.72 13.35
CA LEU A 3 18.91 9.57 11.90
C LEU A 3 18.50 8.19 11.34
N MET A 4 18.72 7.12 12.10
CA MET A 4 18.41 5.76 11.66
C MET A 4 16.89 5.53 11.51
N GLU A 5 16.09 6.08 12.43
CA GLU A 5 14.63 6.09 12.34
C GLU A 5 14.14 6.86 11.12
N LEU A 6 14.73 8.04 10.85
CA LEU A 6 14.37 8.84 9.68
C LEU A 6 14.66 8.11 8.36
N PHE A 7 15.81 7.45 8.25
CA PHE A 7 16.16 6.63 7.09
C PHE A 7 15.20 5.45 6.90
N ARG A 8 14.74 4.81 7.99
CA ARG A 8 13.80 3.69 7.94
C ARG A 8 12.40 4.15 7.50
N VAL A 9 11.92 5.30 7.99
CA VAL A 9 10.65 5.91 7.53
C VAL A 9 10.74 6.33 6.06
N MET A 10 11.86 6.91 5.62
CA MET A 10 12.07 7.28 4.22
C MET A 10 12.04 6.06 3.30
N ARG A 11 12.77 4.98 3.64
CA ARG A 11 12.75 3.73 2.87
C ARG A 11 11.35 3.13 2.81
N PHE A 12 10.63 3.14 3.93
CA PHE A 12 9.24 2.68 3.98
C PHE A 12 8.35 3.50 3.04
N GLY A 13 8.47 4.83 3.07
CA GLY A 13 7.76 5.74 2.17
C GLY A 13 8.07 5.50 0.70
N ILE A 14 9.34 5.29 0.34
CA ILE A 14 9.76 5.02 -1.05
C ILE A 14 9.16 3.71 -1.55
N VAL A 15 9.21 2.64 -0.75
CA VAL A 15 8.61 1.35 -1.14
C VAL A 15 7.09 1.48 -1.30
N GLY A 16 6.42 2.19 -0.39
CA GLY A 16 4.99 2.46 -0.49
C GLY A 16 4.61 3.27 -1.73
N LEU A 17 5.35 4.33 -2.03
CA LEU A 17 5.11 5.16 -3.22
C LEU A 17 5.35 4.37 -4.51
N THR A 18 6.39 3.54 -4.53
CA THR A 18 6.68 2.65 -5.66
C THR A 18 5.55 1.65 -5.88
N ALA A 19 5.06 1.02 -4.81
CA ALA A 19 3.93 0.10 -4.89
C ALA A 19 2.65 0.80 -5.38
N ALA A 20 2.38 2.03 -4.92
CA ALA A 20 1.24 2.82 -5.37
C ALA A 20 1.35 3.20 -6.86
N ALA A 21 2.54 3.59 -7.33
CA ALA A 21 2.77 3.87 -8.74
C ALA A 21 2.57 2.61 -9.60
N VAL A 22 3.11 1.46 -9.16
CA VAL A 22 2.90 0.17 -9.84
C VAL A 22 1.42 -0.19 -9.88
N HIS A 23 0.68 -0.03 -8.77
CA HIS A 23 -0.76 -0.25 -8.72
C HIS A 23 -1.45 0.56 -9.83
N TYR A 24 -1.25 1.88 -9.83
CA TYR A 24 -1.90 2.79 -10.76
C TYR A 24 -1.64 2.40 -12.22
N TRP A 25 -0.39 2.14 -12.59
CA TRP A 25 -0.02 1.77 -13.95
C TRP A 25 -0.51 0.39 -14.36
N VAL A 26 -0.52 -0.58 -13.44
CA VAL A 26 -1.08 -1.92 -13.73
C VAL A 26 -2.58 -1.84 -13.99
N VAL A 27 -3.33 -1.05 -13.20
CA VAL A 27 -4.77 -0.87 -13.44
C VAL A 27 -5.02 -0.27 -14.82
N ILE A 28 -4.29 0.79 -15.17
CA ILE A 28 -4.39 1.40 -16.51
C ILE A 28 -4.07 0.37 -17.59
N ALA A 29 -2.97 -0.37 -17.45
CA ALA A 29 -2.59 -1.39 -18.44
C ALA A 29 -3.66 -2.48 -18.58
N LEU A 30 -4.25 -2.95 -17.48
CA LEU A 30 -5.33 -3.95 -17.50
C LEU A 30 -6.60 -3.41 -18.16
N VAL A 31 -6.94 -2.14 -17.96
CA VAL A 31 -8.12 -1.52 -18.60
C VAL A 31 -7.86 -1.26 -20.08
N GLU A 32 -6.73 -0.62 -20.43
CA GLU A 32 -6.46 -0.17 -21.79
C GLU A 32 -6.00 -1.29 -22.74
N LEU A 33 -5.20 -2.25 -22.24
CA LEU A 33 -4.66 -3.33 -23.10
C LEU A 33 -5.56 -4.56 -23.11
N LEU A 34 -6.15 -4.90 -21.96
CA LEU A 34 -6.93 -6.13 -21.78
C LEU A 34 -8.44 -5.88 -21.69
N HIS A 35 -8.88 -4.61 -21.76
CA HIS A 35 -10.29 -4.22 -21.73
C HIS A 35 -11.05 -4.76 -20.50
N ILE A 36 -10.32 -4.97 -19.39
CA ILE A 36 -10.88 -5.45 -18.13
C ILE A 36 -11.66 -4.30 -17.47
N ALA A 37 -12.79 -4.61 -16.86
CA ALA A 37 -13.59 -3.60 -16.15
C ALA A 37 -12.76 -2.93 -15.04
N PRO A 38 -12.87 -1.60 -14.82
CA PRO A 38 -12.01 -0.86 -13.89
C PRO A 38 -11.92 -1.44 -12.46
N LEU A 39 -13.04 -1.92 -11.90
CA LEU A 39 -13.03 -2.57 -10.58
C LEU A 39 -12.20 -3.87 -10.57
N GLN A 40 -12.39 -4.73 -11.58
CA GLN A 40 -11.63 -5.97 -11.70
C GLN A 40 -10.14 -5.69 -11.93
N ALA A 41 -9.83 -4.67 -12.73
CA ALA A 41 -8.48 -4.20 -12.93
C ALA A 41 -7.85 -3.68 -11.62
N ASN A 42 -8.63 -3.01 -10.76
CA ASN A 42 -8.17 -2.54 -9.45
C ASN A 42 -7.72 -3.68 -8.53
N VAL A 43 -8.44 -4.81 -8.54
CA VAL A 43 -8.03 -6.04 -7.84
C VAL A 43 -6.70 -6.56 -8.38
N GLY A 44 -6.55 -6.62 -9.70
CA GLY A 44 -5.29 -7.04 -10.34
C GLY A 44 -4.11 -6.13 -9.98
N GLY A 45 -4.33 -4.81 -10.01
CA GLY A 45 -3.36 -3.80 -9.59
C GLY A 45 -2.92 -3.96 -8.14
N PHE A 46 -3.88 -4.22 -7.24
CA PHE A 46 -3.59 -4.46 -5.83
C PHE A 46 -2.73 -5.71 -5.63
N ILE A 47 -3.02 -6.82 -6.31
CA ILE A 47 -2.23 -8.05 -6.18
C ILE A 47 -0.77 -7.79 -6.56
N VAL A 48 -0.53 -7.13 -7.70
CA VAL A 48 0.83 -6.81 -8.14
C VAL A 48 1.53 -5.85 -7.18
N ALA A 49 0.85 -4.78 -6.77
CA ALA A 49 1.39 -3.80 -5.84
C ALA A 49 1.70 -4.40 -4.46
N PHE A 50 0.87 -5.31 -3.97
CA PHE A 50 1.09 -6.04 -2.72
C PHE A 50 2.41 -6.82 -2.76
N TRP A 51 2.67 -7.56 -3.84
CA TRP A 51 3.92 -8.31 -3.99
C TRP A 51 5.13 -7.37 -4.09
N VAL A 52 5.03 -6.26 -4.84
CA VAL A 52 6.09 -5.25 -4.92
C VAL A 52 6.39 -4.67 -3.54
N SER A 53 5.36 -4.32 -2.76
CA SER A 53 5.52 -3.82 -1.40
C SER A 53 6.14 -4.87 -0.47
N TYR A 54 5.64 -6.11 -0.50
CA TYR A 54 6.15 -7.20 0.34
C TYR A 54 7.63 -7.49 0.05
N PHE A 55 8.01 -7.65 -1.21
CA PHE A 55 9.41 -7.90 -1.59
C PHE A 55 10.30 -6.69 -1.34
N GLY A 56 9.80 -5.47 -1.57
CA GLY A 56 10.53 -4.22 -1.28
C GLY A 56 10.84 -4.08 0.22
N HIS A 57 9.86 -4.34 1.08
CA HIS A 57 10.09 -4.33 2.53
C HIS A 57 10.99 -5.47 2.97
N ARG A 58 10.81 -6.68 2.44
CA ARG A 58 11.61 -7.86 2.80
C ARG A 58 13.08 -7.72 2.41
N HIS A 59 13.39 -7.24 1.21
CA HIS A 59 14.77 -7.14 0.72
C HIS A 59 15.47 -5.84 1.12
N TRP A 60 14.74 -4.73 1.29
CA TRP A 60 15.37 -3.42 1.42
C TRP A 60 15.13 -2.74 2.78
N THR A 61 13.97 -2.98 3.41
CA THR A 61 13.66 -2.39 4.73
C THR A 61 14.10 -3.30 5.89
N PHE A 62 14.06 -4.63 5.71
CA PHE A 62 14.31 -5.60 6.78
C PHE A 62 15.46 -6.58 6.53
N SER A 63 16.36 -6.32 5.58
CA SER A 63 17.50 -7.21 5.30
C SER A 63 18.33 -7.56 6.54
N ASP A 64 18.42 -6.67 7.53
CA ASP A 64 19.19 -6.90 8.77
C ASP A 64 18.46 -7.78 9.81
N ALA A 65 17.13 -7.94 9.72
CA ALA A 65 16.32 -8.67 10.71
C ALA A 65 16.02 -10.13 10.30
N VAL A 66 16.20 -10.49 9.02
CA VAL A 66 15.92 -11.83 8.50
C VAL A 66 16.96 -12.86 8.96
N ALA A 67 18.16 -12.42 9.35
CA ALA A 67 19.23 -13.31 9.80
C ALA A 67 18.99 -13.97 11.18
N SER A 68 18.04 -13.48 12.02
CA SER A 68 17.92 -13.93 13.41
C SER A 68 16.63 -14.65 13.82
N HIS A 69 15.50 -14.54 13.09
CA HIS A 69 14.22 -15.12 13.57
C HIS A 69 13.30 -15.69 12.47
N ALA A 70 13.63 -16.89 11.96
CA ALA A 70 12.85 -17.61 10.94
C ALA A 70 11.48 -18.16 11.43
N LYS A 71 11.21 -18.23 12.74
CA LYS A 71 9.95 -18.81 13.29
C LYS A 71 8.81 -17.80 13.50
N GLY A 72 9.07 -16.48 13.46
CA GLY A 72 8.05 -15.42 13.63
C GLY A 72 7.49 -14.84 12.31
N THR A 73 8.07 -15.22 11.17
CA THR A 73 7.85 -14.57 9.87
C THR A 73 6.44 -14.78 9.32
N GLN A 74 5.82 -15.95 9.55
CA GLN A 74 4.50 -16.28 8.99
C GLN A 74 3.37 -15.48 9.65
N GLN A 75 3.40 -15.32 10.98
CA GLN A 75 2.41 -14.49 11.68
C GLN A 75 2.54 -13.00 11.32
N SER A 76 3.77 -12.50 11.14
CA SER A 76 4.01 -11.13 10.69
C SER A 76 3.47 -10.91 9.26
N PHE A 77 3.68 -11.87 8.36
CA PHE A 77 3.11 -11.85 7.02
C PHE A 77 1.57 -11.85 7.02
N LEU A 78 0.93 -12.73 7.79
CA LEU A 78 -0.53 -12.82 7.86
C LEU A 78 -1.15 -11.53 8.41
N ARG A 79 -0.52 -10.89 9.41
CA ARG A 79 -0.96 -9.58 9.91
C ARG A 79 -0.82 -8.50 8.85
N PHE A 80 0.31 -8.47 8.12
CA PHE A 80 0.52 -7.53 7.02
C PHE A 80 -0.52 -7.72 5.91
N LEU A 81 -0.76 -8.97 5.51
CA LEU A 81 -1.78 -9.33 4.52
C LEU A 81 -3.17 -8.89 4.97
N ALA A 82 -3.56 -9.16 6.22
CA ALA A 82 -4.87 -8.76 6.75
C ALA A 82 -5.06 -7.24 6.70
N VAL A 83 -4.05 -6.47 7.09
CA VAL A 83 -4.08 -5.00 7.02
C VAL A 83 -4.16 -4.53 5.56
N ALA A 84 -3.37 -5.12 4.67
CA ALA A 84 -3.38 -4.78 3.25
C ALA A 84 -4.74 -5.08 2.60
N VAL A 85 -5.35 -6.23 2.90
CA VAL A 85 -6.68 -6.61 2.39
C VAL A 85 -7.76 -5.68 2.93
N LEU A 86 -7.74 -5.34 4.22
CA LEU A 86 -8.69 -4.38 4.79
C LEU A 86 -8.56 -3.00 4.15
N GLY A 87 -7.33 -2.51 3.98
CA GLY A 87 -7.05 -1.27 3.28
C GLY A 87 -7.51 -1.31 1.82
N PHE A 88 -7.35 -2.45 1.15
CA PHE A 88 -7.84 -2.67 -0.19
C PHE A 88 -9.37 -2.68 -0.28
N CYS A 89 -10.08 -3.34 0.65
CA CYS A 89 -11.54 -3.30 0.69
C CYS A 89 -12.08 -1.87 0.82
N MET A 90 -11.41 -1.03 1.63
CA MET A 90 -11.74 0.40 1.71
C MET A 90 -11.44 1.15 0.42
N ASN A 91 -10.29 0.87 -0.22
CA ASN A 91 -9.91 1.43 -1.52
C ASN A 91 -10.94 1.08 -2.61
N GLU A 92 -11.29 -0.20 -2.72
CA GLU A 92 -12.25 -0.74 -3.70
C GLU A 92 -13.64 -0.13 -3.51
N LEU A 93 -14.11 -0.03 -2.26
CA LEU A 93 -15.38 0.60 -1.95
C LEU A 93 -15.39 2.08 -2.34
N LEU A 94 -14.34 2.82 -1.99
CA LEU A 94 -14.22 4.23 -2.36
C LEU A 94 -14.17 4.40 -3.88
N PHE A 95 -13.42 3.55 -4.57
CA PHE A 95 -13.31 3.59 -6.02
C PHE A 95 -14.65 3.30 -6.71
N TYR A 96 -15.38 2.28 -6.23
CA TYR A 96 -16.74 1.99 -6.69
C TYR A 96 -17.69 3.19 -6.51
N LEU A 97 -17.66 3.83 -5.34
CA LEU A 97 -18.52 4.99 -5.07
C LEU A 97 -18.18 6.17 -5.99
N LEU A 98 -16.90 6.47 -6.20
CA LEU A 98 -16.48 7.54 -7.11
C LEU A 98 -16.92 7.24 -8.56
N LEU A 99 -16.71 6.01 -9.04
CA LEU A 99 -17.14 5.61 -10.37
C LEU A 99 -18.66 5.70 -10.56
N ARG A 100 -19.43 5.31 -9.54
CA ARG A 100 -20.89 5.25 -9.65
C ARG A 100 -21.56 6.61 -9.51
N TYR A 101 -21.06 7.49 -8.65
CA TYR A 101 -21.76 8.71 -8.25
C TYR A 101 -21.09 10.00 -8.72
N ALA A 102 -19.78 10.02 -8.95
CA ALA A 102 -19.08 11.27 -9.31
C ALA A 102 -19.08 11.55 -10.82
N GLY A 103 -19.41 10.56 -11.67
CA GLY A 103 -19.35 10.69 -13.13
C GLY A 103 -17.95 10.95 -13.68
N LEU A 104 -16.92 10.68 -12.88
CA LEU A 104 -15.53 10.91 -13.23
C LEU A 104 -15.01 9.77 -14.11
N PRO A 105 -14.07 10.05 -15.04
CA PRO A 105 -13.36 9.00 -15.73
C PRO A 105 -12.53 8.17 -14.74
N TYR A 106 -12.40 6.87 -15.04
CA TYR A 106 -11.88 5.89 -14.07
C TYR A 106 -10.46 6.19 -13.60
N TYR A 107 -9.58 6.71 -14.47
CA TYR A 107 -8.20 7.04 -14.12
C TYR A 107 -8.12 8.22 -13.15
N VAL A 108 -9.02 9.20 -13.25
CA VAL A 108 -9.12 10.32 -12.27
C VAL A 108 -9.65 9.80 -10.94
N ALA A 109 -10.72 8.99 -10.98
CA ALA A 109 -11.25 8.37 -9.76
C ALA A 109 -10.17 7.53 -9.05
N LEU A 110 -9.41 6.73 -9.80
CA LEU A 110 -8.33 5.90 -9.29
C LEU A 110 -7.22 6.76 -8.67
N ALA A 111 -6.79 7.84 -9.35
CA ALA A 111 -5.78 8.75 -8.84
C ALA A 111 -6.19 9.39 -7.49
N ILE A 112 -7.45 9.82 -7.39
CA ILE A 112 -8.02 10.37 -6.14
C ILE A 112 -7.96 9.30 -5.04
N VAL A 113 -8.45 8.09 -5.31
CA VAL A 113 -8.47 7.01 -4.32
C VAL A 113 -7.05 6.64 -3.87
N VAL A 114 -6.11 6.43 -4.79
CA VAL A 114 -4.71 6.10 -4.45
C VAL A 114 -4.09 7.20 -3.60
N PHE A 115 -4.30 8.48 -3.95
CA PHE A 115 -3.80 9.61 -3.17
C PHE A 115 -4.43 9.68 -1.78
N THR A 116 -5.75 9.55 -1.68
CA THR A 116 -6.48 9.54 -0.40
C THR A 116 -5.96 8.42 0.50
N VAL A 117 -5.82 7.20 -0.01
CA VAL A 117 -5.30 6.06 0.75
C VAL A 117 -3.86 6.33 1.20
N ALA A 118 -2.98 6.84 0.33
CA ALA A 118 -1.61 7.17 0.70
C ALA A 118 -1.53 8.21 1.83
N VAL A 119 -2.35 9.28 1.77
CA VAL A 119 -2.43 10.30 2.82
C VAL A 119 -2.95 9.71 4.13
N MET A 120 -4.01 8.89 4.08
CA MET A 120 -4.54 8.21 5.26
C MET A 120 -3.51 7.30 5.90
N THR A 121 -2.84 6.46 5.10
CA THR A 121 -1.76 5.59 5.58
C THR A 121 -0.63 6.39 6.22
N TYR A 122 -0.23 7.52 5.63
CA TYR A 122 0.77 8.41 6.22
C TYR A 122 0.31 9.00 7.56
N ILE A 123 -0.90 9.53 7.64
CA ILE A 123 -1.45 10.09 8.89
C ILE A 123 -1.53 9.03 9.98
N LEU A 124 -2.06 7.83 9.67
CA LEU A 124 -2.14 6.72 10.62
C LEU A 124 -0.75 6.29 11.08
N SER A 125 0.20 6.14 10.15
CA SER A 125 1.58 5.80 10.46
C SER A 125 2.23 6.83 11.38
N ARG A 126 1.97 8.12 11.11
CA ARG A 126 2.44 9.24 11.93
C ARG A 126 1.84 9.21 13.33
N LEU A 127 0.52 9.11 13.45
CA LEU A 127 -0.20 9.08 14.74
C LEU A 127 0.22 7.88 15.60
N TRP A 128 0.45 6.71 14.98
CA TRP A 128 0.83 5.50 15.70
C TRP A 128 2.30 5.51 16.14
N ALA A 129 3.19 6.06 15.30
CA ALA A 129 4.59 6.26 15.64
C ALA A 129 4.78 7.24 16.81
N PHE A 130 3.96 8.28 16.91
CA PHE A 130 4.05 9.25 18.01
C PHE A 130 3.39 8.78 19.31
N ARG A 131 2.44 7.83 19.29
CA ARG A 131 1.84 7.29 20.53
C ARG A 131 2.78 6.37 21.33
N HIS A 132 3.82 5.79 20.71
CA HIS A 132 4.77 4.94 21.42
C HIS A 132 5.91 5.72 22.11
N ALA A 133 5.97 7.04 21.97
CA ALA A 133 6.97 7.88 22.65
C ALA A 133 6.51 8.39 24.03
N ALA A 134 5.30 8.04 24.50
CA ALA A 134 4.69 8.59 25.71
C ALA A 134 4.58 7.61 26.90
N HIS A 135 5.20 6.43 26.81
CA HIS A 135 5.38 5.53 27.96
C HIS A 135 6.87 5.36 28.25
N SER A 136 7.47 6.37 28.90
CA SER A 136 8.69 6.25 29.69
C SER A 136 8.44 6.91 31.04
#